data_AF-A0A0G0XL26-F1
#
_entry.id   AF-A0A0G0XL26-F1
#
_cell.length_a   1.000
_cell.length_b   1.000
_cell.length_c   1.000
_cell.angle_alpha   90.00
_cell.angle_beta   90.00
_cell.angle_gamma   90.00
#
_symmetry.space_group_name_H-M   'P 1'
#
loop_
_entity.id
_entity.type
_entity.pdbx_description
1 polymer ?
#
loop_
_entity_poly.entity_id
_entity_poly.type
_entity_poly.pdbx_seq_one_letter_code
_entity_poly.pdbx_strand_id
1 'polypeptide(L)' 'MAEEKSTKWKCDVCGYIHEGDNPPDICPRCGVSKSHFEKLEK' A
#
# COMPACT_ATOMS: atom_id res chain seq x y z
N MET A 1 4.03 -25.26 3.30
CA MET A 1 4.55 -23.92 3.63
C MET A 1 3.58 -22.93 3.02
N ALA A 2 2.68 -22.35 3.82
CA ALA A 2 1.58 -21.53 3.31
C ALA A 2 1.85 -20.07 3.66
N GLU A 3 2.42 -19.37 2.68
CA GLU A 3 2.16 -17.98 2.34
C GLU A 3 1.87 -17.05 3.52
N GLU A 4 2.94 -16.45 4.04
CA GLU A 4 2.89 -15.25 4.88
C GLU A 4 2.31 -14.10 4.04
N LYS A 5 0.97 -14.02 3.97
CA LYS A 5 0.21 -12.91 3.37
C LYS A 5 0.50 -11.64 4.16
N SER A 6 1.59 -10.97 3.81
CA SER A 6 1.83 -9.59 4.19
C SER A 6 1.02 -8.71 3.25
N THR A 7 0.00 -8.04 3.78
CA THR A 7 -0.76 -7.04 3.03
C THR A 7 0.21 -5.95 2.56
N LYS A 8 0.28 -5.74 1.24
CA LYS A 8 1.04 -4.64 0.66
C LYS A 8 0.08 -3.65 0.03
N TRP A 9 0.32 -2.37 0.24
CA TRP A 9 -0.45 -1.28 -0.33
C TRP A 9 0.43 -0.53 -1.29
N LYS A 10 0.06 -0.48 -2.56
CA LYS A 10 0.77 0.30 -3.57
C LYS A 10 0.00 1.56 -3.90
N CYS A 11 0.68 2.70 -3.82
CA CYS A 11 0.16 3.96 -4.30
C CYS A 11 0.10 3.93 -5.83
N ASP A 12 -1.09 4.09 -6.41
CA ASP A 12 -1.32 4.16 -7.85
C ASP A 12 -0.63 5.39 -8.47
N VAL A 13 -0.59 6.51 -7.73
CA VAL A 13 -0.07 7.79 -8.22
C VAL A 13 1.45 7.82 -8.36
N CYS A 14 2.19 7.28 -7.37
CA CYS A 14 3.66 7.37 -7.35
C CYS A 14 4.39 6.02 -7.33
N GLY A 15 3.65 4.92 -7.19
CA GLY A 15 4.22 3.58 -7.07
C GLY A 15 4.81 3.24 -5.70
N TYR A 16 4.62 4.07 -4.66
CA TYR A 16 5.11 3.77 -3.31
C TYR A 16 4.43 2.52 -2.74
N ILE A 17 5.23 1.56 -2.26
CA ILE A 17 4.72 0.33 -1.65
C ILE A 17 4.88 0.44 -0.14
N HIS A 18 3.75 0.34 0.56
CA HIS A 18 3.68 0.23 2.00
C HIS A 18 3.39 -1.22 2.39
N GLU A 19 4.19 -1.78 3.29
CA GLU A 19 4.00 -3.14 3.80
C GLU A 19 3.36 -3.04 5.18
N GLY A 20 2.14 -3.55 5.31
CA GLY A 20 1.34 -3.41 6.52
C GLY A 20 -0.14 -3.68 6.28
N ASP A 21 -0.88 -3.97 7.34
CA ASP A 21 -2.30 -4.31 7.23
C ASP A 21 -3.17 -3.14 6.77
N ASN A 22 -2.71 -1.90 6.97
CA ASN A 22 -3.42 -0.68 6.60
C ASN A 22 -2.54 0.29 5.80
N PRO A 23 -3.12 1.03 4.82
CA PRO A 23 -2.39 2.06 4.10
C PRO A 23 -2.22 3.32 4.97
N PRO A 24 -1.15 4.11 4.76
CA PRO A 24 -0.98 5.37 5.47
C PRO A 24 -2.01 6.40 4.99
N ASP A 25 -2.55 7.22 5.90
CA ASP A 25 -3.55 8.28 5.59
C ASP A 25 -3.12 9.21 4.47
N ILE A 26 -1.83 9.54 4.43
CA ILE A 26 -1.20 10.34 3.39
C ILE A 26 0.05 9.60 2.90
N CYS A 27 0.21 9.50 1.58
CA CYS A 27 1.41 8.95 0.98
C CYS A 27 2.62 9.85 1.28
N PRO A 28 3.69 9.36 1.93
CA PRO A 28 4.87 10.16 2.22
C PRO A 28 5.67 10.56 0.97
N ARG A 29 5.36 9.95 -0.18
CA ARG A 29 6.11 10.12 -1.43
C ARG A 29 5.52 11.18 -2.36
N CYS A 30 4.19 11.30 -2.40
CA CYS A 30 3.48 12.26 -3.25
C CYS A 30 2.43 13.11 -2.52
N GLY A 31 2.11 12.81 -1.25
CA GLY A 31 1.15 13.57 -0.46
C GLY A 31 -0.32 13.27 -0.79
N VAL A 32 -0.62 12.23 -1.56
CA VAL A 32 -2.01 11.83 -1.87
C VAL A 32 -2.64 11.06 -0.71
N SER A 33 -3.96 11.14 -0.61
CA SER A 33 -4.74 10.42 0.41
C SER A 33 -4.66 8.90 0.23
N LYS A 34 -4.89 8.15 1.32
CA LYS A 34 -4.97 6.67 1.33
C LYS A 34 -5.93 6.06 0.31
N SER A 35 -6.90 6.83 -0.20
CA SER A 35 -7.81 6.42 -1.28
C SER A 35 -7.10 6.03 -2.58
N HIS A 36 -5.87 6.50 -2.79
CA HIS A 36 -5.04 6.15 -3.94
C HIS A 36 -4.08 4.98 -3.69
N PHE A 37 -4.25 4.25 -2.58
CA PHE A 37 -3.52 3.03 -2.33
C PHE A 37 -4.36 1.80 -2.69
N GLU A 38 -3.81 0.96 -3.55
CA GLU A 38 -4.37 -0.34 -3.92
C GLU A 38 -3.71 -1.47 -3.13
N LYS A 39 -4.52 -2.41 -2.66
CA LYS A 39 -4.05 -3.61 -1.96
C LYS A 39 -3.46 -4.59 -2.99
N LEU A 40 -2.15 -4.79 -2.93
CA LEU A 40 -1.42 -5.82 -3.67
C LEU A 40 -1.51 -7.14 -2.89
N GLU A 41 -2.62 -7.85 -3.03
CA GLU A 41 -2.68 -9.26 -2.66
C GLU A 41 -2.47 -10.13 -3.90
N LYS A 42 -1.73 -11.22 -3.77
CA LYS A 42 -1.90 -12.40 -4.63
C LYS A 42 -2.58 -13.50 -3.83
#